data_AF-A0A838RNW5-F1
#
_entry.id   AF-A0A838RNW5-F1
#
_cell.length_a   1.000
_cell.length_b   1.000
_cell.length_c   1.000
_cell.angle_alpha   90.00
_cell.angle_beta   90.00
_cell.angle_gamma   90.00
#
_symmetry.space_group_name_H-M   'P 1'
#
loop_
_entity.id
_entity.type
_entity.pdbx_description
1 polymer ?
#
loop_
_entity_poly.entity_id
_entity_poly.type
_entity_poly.pdbx_seq_one_letter_code
_entity_poly.pdbx_strand_id
1 'polypeptide(L)' 'FFIVYDPQPHLDGKHTIFGKVTEGMDIALSLKQGDRMESVEINEA' A
#
# COMPACT_ATOMS: atom_id res chain seq x y z
N PHE A 1 2.68 -7.64 -1.00
CA PHE A 1 2.92 -6.30 -1.57
C PHE A 1 3.21 -5.34 -0.44
N PHE A 2 3.61 -4.10 -0.72
CA PHE A 2 3.79 -3.08 0.30
C PHE A 2 3.14 -1.77 -0.14
N ILE A 3 2.74 -0.97 0.85
CA ILE A 3 2.25 0.39 0.65
C ILE A 3 3.35 1.32 1.16
N VAL A 4 3.71 2.29 0.33
CA VAL A 4 4.72 3.29 0.67
C VAL A 4 4.02 4.47 1.33
N TYR A 5 4.39 4.80 2.57
CA TYR A 5 3.76 5.90 3.31
C TYR A 5 4.29 7.28 2.89
N ASP A 6 5.57 7.35 2.54
CA ASP A 6 6.26 8.55 2.07
C ASP A 6 7.24 8.19 0.95
N PRO A 7 7.58 9.11 0.02
CA PRO A 7 8.49 8.82 -1.10
C PRO A 7 9.77 8.10 -0.66
N GLN A 8 10.06 6.94 -1.28
CA GLN A 8 11.26 6.15 -1.02
C GLN A 8 12.11 5.99 -2.30
N PRO A 9 12.93 7.00 -2.68
CA PRO A 9 13.67 6.99 -3.95
C PRO A 9 14.61 5.79 -4.14
N HIS A 10 15.06 5.19 -3.03
CA HIS A 10 15.95 4.03 -3.08
C HIS A 10 15.26 2.74 -3.55
N LEU A 11 13.93 2.72 -3.66
CA LEU A 11 13.11 1.63 -4.21
C LEU A 11 12.84 1.79 -5.71
N ASP A 12 13.07 2.98 -6.26
CA ASP A 12 12.77 3.29 -7.66
C ASP A 12 13.54 2.35 -8.60
N GLY A 13 12.82 1.73 -9.54
CA GLY A 13 13.38 0.75 -10.49
C GLY A 13 13.75 -0.61 -9.91
N LYS A 14 13.60 -0.84 -8.59
CA LYS A 14 13.85 -2.13 -7.94
C LYS A 14 12.59 -2.98 -7.75
N HIS A 15 11.42 -2.35 -7.77
CA HIS A 15 10.12 -2.99 -7.63
C HIS A 15 9.15 -2.51 -8.71
N THR A 16 8.34 -3.43 -9.23
CA THR A 16 7.28 -3.10 -10.19
C THR A 16 6.10 -2.46 -9.48
N ILE A 17 5.79 -1.22 -9.83
CA ILE A 17 4.60 -0.51 -9.36
C ILE A 17 3.39 -1.04 -10.13
N PHE A 18 2.37 -1.53 -9.41
CA PHE A 18 1.14 -2.07 -10.00
C PHE A 18 -0.14 -1.39 -9.48
N GLY A 19 -0.03 -0.42 -8.58
CA GLY A 19 -1.16 0.30 -8.01
C GLY A 19 -0.74 1.49 -7.16
N LYS A 20 -1.71 2.33 -6.79
CA LYS A 20 -1.54 3.50 -5.92
C LYS A 20 -2.75 3.60 -5.00
N VAL A 21 -2.51 3.87 -3.71
CA VAL A 21 -3.57 4.16 -2.75
C VAL A 21 -4.23 5.50 -3.12
N THR A 22 -5.53 5.48 -3.39
CA THR A 22 -6.33 6.68 -3.71
C THR A 22 -7.07 7.23 -2.50
N GLU A 23 -7.41 6.37 -1.52
CA GLU A 23 -8.16 6.70 -0.31
C GLU A 23 -7.64 5.87 0.88
N GLY A 24 -7.85 6.33 2.12
CA GLY A 24 -7.51 5.58 3.34
C GLY A 24 -6.01 5.55 3.69
N MET A 25 -5.22 6.53 3.24
CA MET A 25 -3.79 6.62 3.58
C MET A 25 -3.55 6.86 5.08
N ASP A 26 -4.46 7.57 5.74
CA ASP A 26 -4.50 7.74 7.19
C ASP A 26 -4.65 6.41 7.94
N ILE A 27 -5.44 5.48 7.40
CA ILE A 27 -5.56 4.12 7.93
C ILE A 27 -4.22 3.41 7.81
N ALA A 28 -3.57 3.47 6.64
CA ALA A 28 -2.25 2.86 6.43
C ALA A 28 -1.20 3.40 7.43
N LEU A 29 -1.22 4.70 7.71
CA LEU A 29 -0.34 5.33 8.72
C LEU A 29 -0.63 4.88 10.16
N SER A 30 -1.86 4.41 10.44
CA SER A 30 -2.28 3.96 11.78
C SER A 30 -2.01 2.47 12.05
N LEU A 31 -1.64 1.69 11.01
CA LEU A 31 -1.42 0.25 11.12
C LEU A 31 -0.32 -0.10 12.11
N LYS A 32 -0.56 -1.16 12.88
CA LYS A 32 0.38 -1.72 13.84
C LYS A 32 0.94 -3.04 13.34
N GLN A 33 2.10 -3.40 13.87
CA GLN A 33 2.71 -4.68 13.55
C GLN A 33 1.78 -5.83 13.97
N GLY A 34 1.50 -6.71 13.01
CA GLY A 34 0.63 -7.86 13.22
C GLY A 34 -0.83 -7.65 12.83
N ASP A 35 -1.22 -6.43 12.44
CA ASP A 35 -2.54 -6.17 11.86
C ASP A 35 -2.74 -7.03 10.60
N ARG A 36 -3.98 -7.49 10.39
CA ARG A 36 -4.35 -8.43 9.33
C ARG A 36 -5.41 -7.81 8.43
N MET A 37 -5.25 -7.98 7.12
CA MET A 37 -6.33 -7.74 6.18
C MET A 37 -7.32 -8.90 6.28
N GLU A 38 -8.59 -8.61 6.58
CA GLU A 38 -9.65 -9.62 6.69
C GLU A 38 -10.21 -10.03 5.32
N SER A 39 -10.36 -9.06 4.41
CA SER A 39 -10.82 -9.28 3.04
C SER A 39 -10.07 -8.35 2.09
N VAL A 40 -9.89 -8.79 0.85
CA VAL A 40 -9.35 -8.01 -0.26
C VAL A 40 -10.17 -8.33 -1.50
N GLU A 41 -10.76 -7.30 -2.12
CA GLU A 41 -11.59 -7.42 -3.32
C GLU A 41 -10.96 -6.65 -4.48
N ILE A 42 -11.05 -7.22 -5.68
CA ILE A 42 -10.61 -6.60 -6.93
C ILE A 42 -11.83 -6.50 -7.82
N ASN A 43 -12.25 -5.27 -8.10
CA ASN A 43 -13.33 -4.98 -9.03
C ASN A 43 -12.73 -4.53 -10.36
N GLU A 44 -13.37 -4.92 -11.47
CA GLU A 44 -13.08 -4.33 -12.77
C GLU A 44 -13.47 -2.83 -12.74
N ALA A 45 -12.73 -2.02 -13.51
CA ALA A 45 -12.97 -0.58 -13.60
C ALA A 45 -14.22 -0.25 -14.42
#